data_AF-J4GB50-F1
#
_entry.id   AF-J4GB50-F1
#
_cell.length_a   1.000
_cell.length_b   1.000
_cell.length_c   1.000
_cell.angle_alpha   90.00
_cell.angle_beta   90.00
_cell.angle_gamma   90.00
#
_symmetry.space_group_name_H-M   'P 1'
#
loop_
_entity.id
_entity.type
_entity.pdbx_description
1 polymer ?
#
loop_
_entity_poly.entity_id
_entity_poly.type
_entity_poly.pdbx_seq_one_letter_code
_entity_poly.pdbx_strand_id
1 'polypeptide(L)'
;MAFGIGTINAIRVFLYVVLFMFSAVMLGLTAARLEYTTHLRPWNPLNNGRPFYDPIIAELLASSCLSLLWSLFSLHILFPGWAFEYGVFSSFVAEMAGLFILFVLWIVGAAIASTMWAELEWCHEYEQCRLLMALVAFAWLGWAVLLFLLFISALFAVVNRALFWQMHGRYDPRTSRVVKV
;
A
#
# COMPACT_ATOMS: atom_id res chain seq x y z
N MET A 1 -14.31 1.72 -29.55
CA MET A 1 -13.15 2.47 -29.03
C MET A 1 -12.29 1.52 -28.20
N ALA A 2 -11.25 0.93 -28.80
CA ALA A 2 -10.45 -0.15 -28.21
C ALA A 2 -9.24 0.35 -27.38
N PHE A 3 -9.14 1.66 -27.13
CA PHE A 3 -8.02 2.30 -26.43
C PHE A 3 -8.12 2.27 -24.89
N GLY A 4 -9.19 1.72 -24.30
CA GLY A 4 -9.53 1.96 -22.89
C GLY A 4 -9.08 0.89 -21.90
N ILE A 5 -9.40 -0.39 -22.14
CA ILE A 5 -9.36 -1.41 -21.07
C ILE A 5 -7.94 -1.93 -20.82
N GLY A 6 -7.16 -2.18 -21.88
CA GLY A 6 -5.78 -2.65 -21.76
C GLY A 6 -4.87 -1.63 -21.09
N THR A 7 -5.01 -0.36 -21.46
CA THR A 7 -4.20 0.76 -20.91
C THR A 7 -4.50 1.01 -19.44
N ILE A 8 -5.78 0.97 -19.03
CA ILE A 8 -6.17 1.16 -17.62
C ILE A 8 -5.63 0.02 -16.75
N ASN A 9 -5.75 -1.23 -17.22
CA ASN A 9 -5.20 -2.37 -16.51
C ASN A 9 -3.66 -2.28 -16.41
N ALA A 10 -2.98 -1.81 -17.47
CA ALA A 10 -1.53 -1.58 -17.41
C ALA A 10 -1.14 -0.51 -16.38
N ILE A 11 -1.89 0.60 -16.31
CA ILE A 11 -1.67 1.65 -15.30
C ILE A 11 -1.91 1.10 -13.89
N ARG A 12 -2.97 0.31 -13.68
CA ARG A 12 -3.26 -0.33 -12.39
C ARG A 12 -2.14 -1.27 -11.97
N VAL A 13 -1.68 -2.15 -12.88
CA VAL A 13 -0.54 -3.04 -12.63
C VAL A 13 0.69 -2.24 -12.25
N PHE A 14 1.02 -1.18 -13.00
CA PHE A 14 2.15 -0.30 -12.68
C PHE A 14 2.03 0.31 -11.29
N LEU A 15 0.87 0.88 -10.94
CA LEU A 15 0.64 1.48 -9.63
C LEU A 15 0.70 0.45 -8.49
N TYR A 16 0.22 -0.78 -8.70
CA TYR A 16 0.38 -1.86 -7.71
C TYR A 16 1.84 -2.30 -7.53
N VAL A 17 2.64 -2.31 -8.60
CA VAL A 17 4.08 -2.56 -8.50
C VAL A 17 4.78 -1.45 -7.73
N VAL A 18 4.42 -0.18 -7.98
CA VAL A 18 4.95 0.96 -7.21
C VAL A 18 4.54 0.86 -5.74
N LEU A 19 3.28 0.53 -5.45
CA LEU A 19 2.79 0.32 -4.08
C LEU A 19 3.56 -0.81 -3.38
N PHE A 20 3.83 -1.92 -4.08
CA PHE A 20 4.62 -3.03 -3.57
C PHE A 20 6.03 -2.57 -3.18
N MET A 21 6.70 -1.82 -4.06
CA MET A 21 8.05 -1.30 -3.82
C MET A 21 8.08 -0.33 -2.62
N PHE A 22 7.14 0.61 -2.55
CA PHE A 22 7.05 1.54 -1.42
C PHE A 22 6.72 0.84 -0.11
N SER A 23 5.84 -0.17 -0.14
CA SER A 23 5.52 -0.99 1.04
C SER A 23 6.72 -1.80 1.52
N ALA A 24 7.50 -2.38 0.60
CA ALA A 24 8.73 -3.11 0.94
C ALA A 24 9.79 -2.20 1.57
N VAL A 25 9.98 -1.00 1.03
CA VAL A 25 10.89 0.00 1.62
C VAL A 25 10.40 0.43 3.01
N MET A 26 9.10 0.72 3.16
CA MET A 26 8.52 1.07 4.47
C MET A 26 8.68 -0.04 5.50
N LEU A 27 8.48 -1.29 5.12
CA LEU A 27 8.69 -2.45 6.00
C LEU A 27 10.15 -2.52 6.48
N GLY A 28 11.12 -2.35 5.58
CA GLY A 28 12.54 -2.32 5.94
C GLY A 28 12.90 -1.17 6.88
N LEU A 29 12.44 0.05 6.59
CA LEU A 29 12.73 1.23 7.40
C LEU A 29 12.07 1.16 8.79
N THR A 30 10.81 0.73 8.86
CA THR A 30 10.10 0.57 10.14
C THR A 30 10.72 -0.53 11.00
N ALA A 31 11.12 -1.66 10.40
CA ALA A 31 11.83 -2.73 11.12
C ALA A 31 13.18 -2.26 11.67
N ALA A 32 13.98 -1.56 10.85
CA ALA A 32 15.27 -1.02 11.29
C ALA A 32 15.13 -0.03 12.44
N ARG A 33 14.09 0.82 12.40
CA ARG A 33 13.81 1.76 13.49
C ARG A 33 13.33 1.05 14.75
N LEU A 34 12.45 0.06 14.62
CA LEU A 34 11.92 -0.67 15.75
C LEU A 34 13.04 -1.39 16.50
N GLU A 35 13.93 -2.05 15.76
CA GLU A 35 15.12 -2.73 16.31
C GLU A 35 16.03 -1.76 17.06
N TYR A 36 16.25 -0.56 16.51
CA TYR A 36 17.00 0.48 17.19
C TYR A 36 16.32 0.97 18.49
N THR A 37 14.99 1.10 18.49
CA THR A 37 14.22 1.57 19.66
C THR A 37 14.08 0.53 20.78
N THR A 38 14.10 -0.76 20.44
CA THR A 38 14.01 -1.86 21.42
C THR A 38 15.37 -2.28 21.95
N HIS A 39 16.45 -2.07 21.19
CA HIS A 39 17.82 -2.42 21.57
C HIS A 39 18.75 -1.20 21.71
N LEU A 40 18.27 -0.16 22.42
CA LEU A 40 19.11 1.01 22.71
C LEU A 40 20.34 0.61 23.54
N ARG A 41 21.50 1.15 23.14
CA ARG A 41 22.71 1.08 23.96
C ARG A 41 22.59 2.07 25.14
N PRO A 42 23.07 1.71 26.35
CA PRO A 42 22.92 2.55 27.55
C PRO A 42 23.54 3.95 27.44
N TRP A 43 24.51 4.14 26.55
CA TRP A 43 25.27 5.38 26.37
C TRP A 43 24.61 6.36 25.42
N ASN A 44 23.48 5.98 24.79
CA ASN A 44 22.79 6.81 23.82
C ASN A 44 21.92 7.86 24.54
N PRO A 45 22.00 9.16 24.19
CA PRO A 45 21.19 10.21 24.81
C PRO A 45 19.69 10.05 24.53
N LEU A 46 19.30 9.28 23.52
CA LEU A 46 17.89 9.03 23.21
C LEU A 46 17.21 8.26 24.36
N ASN A 47 16.11 8.81 24.88
CA ASN A 47 15.32 8.25 25.99
C ASN A 47 16.16 7.83 27.22
N ASN A 48 17.21 8.58 27.57
CA ASN A 48 18.14 8.23 28.66
C ASN A 48 18.72 6.81 28.54
N GLY A 49 18.95 6.33 27.31
CA GLY A 49 19.46 4.99 27.03
C GLY A 49 18.48 3.86 27.37
N ARG A 50 17.21 4.17 27.68
CA ARG A 50 16.18 3.16 27.99
C ARG A 50 15.48 2.75 26.70
N PRO A 51 15.34 1.44 26.44
CA PRO A 51 14.54 0.96 25.31
C PRO A 51 13.08 1.40 25.47
N PHE A 52 12.45 1.76 24.35
CA PHE A 52 11.05 2.16 24.31
C PHE A 52 10.38 1.65 23.04
N TYR A 53 9.05 1.53 23.09
CA TYR A 53 8.25 1.07 21.96
C TYR A 53 7.48 2.25 21.37
N ASP A 54 7.63 2.46 20.07
CA ASP A 54 6.93 3.50 19.34
C ASP A 54 5.70 2.91 18.62
N PRO A 55 4.47 3.19 19.10
CA PRO A 55 3.27 2.59 18.55
C PRO A 55 2.97 3.05 17.12
N ILE A 56 3.43 4.24 16.71
CA ILE A 56 3.19 4.77 15.37
C ILE A 56 3.99 3.96 14.34
N ILE A 57 5.24 3.63 14.68
CA ILE A 57 6.11 2.83 13.81
C ILE A 57 5.53 1.42 13.63
N ALA A 58 4.95 0.85 14.68
CA ALA A 58 4.29 -0.45 14.61
C ALA A 58 3.03 -0.44 13.74
N GLU A 59 2.25 0.63 13.80
CA GLU A 59 1.09 0.82 12.91
C GLU A 59 1.55 0.91 11.45
N LEU A 60 2.54 1.75 11.14
CA LEU A 60 3.11 1.85 9.79
C LEU A 60 3.70 0.52 9.29
N LEU A 61 4.35 -0.25 10.17
CA LEU A 61 4.82 -1.59 9.88
C LEU A 61 3.67 -2.52 9.49
N ALA A 62 2.61 -2.58 10.31
CA ALA A 62 1.44 -3.40 10.02
C ALA A 62 0.76 -2.99 8.70
N SER A 63 0.61 -1.69 8.47
CA SER A 63 0.03 -1.12 7.25
C SER A 63 0.87 -1.43 6.02
N SER A 64 2.20 -1.41 6.13
CA SER A 64 3.10 -1.83 5.05
C SER A 64 3.00 -3.33 4.74
N CYS A 65 2.91 -4.19 5.76
CA CYS A 65 2.71 -5.64 5.59
C CYS A 65 1.39 -5.96 4.88
N LEU A 66 0.29 -5.33 5.31
CA LEU A 66 -1.02 -5.51 4.68
C LEU A 66 -1.01 -5.03 3.22
N SER A 67 -0.35 -3.92 2.94
CA SER A 67 -0.22 -3.36 1.59
C SER A 67 0.64 -4.25 0.67
N LEU A 68 1.68 -4.86 1.22
CA LEU A 68 2.51 -5.86 0.54
C LEU A 68 1.69 -7.10 0.14
N LEU A 69 0.92 -7.66 1.08
CA LEU A 69 0.09 -8.83 0.81
C LEU A 69 -1.03 -8.49 -0.18
N TRP A 70 -1.66 -7.34 -0.01
CA TRP A 70 -2.73 -6.88 -0.90
C TRP A 70 -2.24 -6.59 -2.32
N SER A 71 -1.07 -5.97 -2.47
CA SER A 71 -0.48 -5.71 -3.79
C SER A 71 -0.10 -7.01 -4.50
N LEU A 72 0.48 -7.99 -3.79
CA LEU A 72 0.74 -9.33 -4.34
C LEU A 72 -0.55 -10.03 -4.77
N PHE A 73 -1.57 -10.01 -3.92
CA PHE A 73 -2.88 -10.59 -4.24
C PHE A 73 -3.52 -9.93 -5.47
N SER A 74 -3.51 -8.59 -5.51
CA SER A 74 -4.09 -7.82 -6.62
C SER A 74 -3.31 -8.06 -7.93
N LEU A 75 -1.98 -8.05 -7.88
CA LEU A 75 -1.15 -8.36 -9.04
C LEU A 75 -1.41 -9.78 -9.56
N HIS A 76 -1.51 -10.76 -8.66
CA HIS A 76 -1.81 -12.14 -9.03
C HIS A 76 -3.12 -12.26 -9.82
N ILE A 77 -4.17 -11.53 -9.42
CA ILE A 77 -5.47 -11.51 -10.13
C ILE A 77 -5.38 -10.74 -11.46
N LEU A 78 -4.58 -9.68 -11.55
CA LEU A 78 -4.47 -8.84 -12.75
C LEU A 78 -3.54 -9.44 -13.82
N PHE A 79 -2.70 -10.42 -13.49
CA PHE A 79 -1.73 -10.95 -14.45
C PHE A 79 -2.44 -11.62 -15.65
N PRO A 80 -2.07 -11.27 -16.91
CA PRO A 80 -2.82 -11.67 -18.11
C PRO A 80 -2.94 -13.18 -18.37
N GLY A 81 -2.12 -14.00 -17.69
CA GLY A 81 -2.05 -15.46 -17.84
C GLY A 81 -2.75 -16.27 -16.75
N TRP A 82 -3.18 -15.66 -15.65
CA TRP A 82 -3.69 -16.35 -14.46
C TRP A 82 -5.04 -15.76 -14.05
N ALA A 83 -6.05 -15.90 -14.91
CA ALA A 83 -7.41 -15.43 -14.63
C ALA A 83 -8.10 -16.40 -13.65
N PHE A 84 -7.87 -16.22 -12.35
CA PHE A 84 -8.59 -16.96 -11.31
C PHE A 84 -9.87 -16.22 -10.90
N GLU A 85 -11.00 -16.87 -11.11
CA GLU A 85 -12.31 -16.38 -10.68
C GLU A 85 -12.55 -16.75 -9.20
N TYR A 86 -12.04 -15.95 -8.26
CA TYR A 86 -12.29 -16.14 -6.81
C TYR A 86 -13.68 -15.63 -6.36
N GLY A 87 -14.64 -15.51 -7.28
CA GLY A 87 -16.00 -15.02 -6.98
C GLY A 87 -15.99 -13.60 -6.39
N VAL A 88 -16.66 -13.41 -5.25
CA VAL A 88 -16.90 -12.08 -4.62
C VAL A 88 -15.60 -11.36 -4.23
N PHE A 89 -14.54 -12.09 -3.86
CA PHE A 89 -13.24 -11.50 -3.50
C PHE A 89 -12.46 -10.94 -4.69
N SER A 90 -12.82 -11.35 -5.91
CA SER A 90 -12.25 -10.83 -7.17
C SER A 90 -13.09 -9.72 -7.80
N SER A 91 -14.06 -9.17 -7.06
CA SER A 91 -14.94 -8.09 -7.55
C SER A 91 -14.31 -6.71 -7.43
N PHE A 92 -14.74 -5.77 -8.27
CA PHE A 92 -14.35 -4.36 -8.16
C PHE A 92 -14.74 -3.72 -6.82
N VAL A 93 -15.85 -4.16 -6.20
CA VAL A 93 -16.22 -3.71 -4.84
C VAL A 93 -15.18 -4.17 -3.81
N ALA A 94 -14.74 -5.43 -3.87
CA ALA A 94 -13.74 -5.95 -2.95
C ALA A 94 -12.39 -5.23 -3.11
N GLU A 95 -11.99 -4.94 -4.36
CA GLU A 95 -10.81 -4.13 -4.65
C GLU A 95 -10.91 -2.75 -3.99
N MET A 96 -12.03 -2.06 -4.22
CA MET A 96 -12.23 -0.69 -3.72
C MET A 96 -12.33 -0.65 -2.19
N ALA A 97 -12.97 -1.64 -1.58
CA ALA A 97 -13.02 -1.78 -0.13
C ALA A 97 -11.64 -2.01 0.48
N GLY A 98 -10.83 -2.91 -0.10
CA GLY A 98 -9.47 -3.15 0.36
C GLY A 98 -8.56 -1.94 0.19
N LEU A 99 -8.62 -1.26 -0.97
CA LEU A 99 -7.90 0.00 -1.20
C LEU A 99 -8.34 1.10 -0.23
N PHE A 100 -9.62 1.20 0.10
CA PHE A 100 -10.12 2.20 1.05
C PHE A 100 -9.64 1.93 2.47
N ILE A 101 -9.63 0.68 2.91
CA ILE A 101 -9.08 0.30 4.23
C ILE A 101 -7.60 0.66 4.30
N LEU A 102 -6.81 0.30 3.28
CA LEU A 102 -5.39 0.66 3.21
C LEU A 102 -5.21 2.18 3.17
N PHE A 103 -6.04 2.91 2.41
CA PHE A 103 -6.00 4.36 2.34
C PHE A 103 -6.16 5.01 3.73
N VAL A 104 -7.12 4.54 4.53
CA VAL A 104 -7.34 5.05 5.89
C VAL A 104 -6.17 4.72 6.81
N LEU A 105 -5.61 3.51 6.73
CA LEU A 105 -4.45 3.13 7.52
C LEU A 105 -3.24 4.04 7.22
N TRP A 106 -2.91 4.22 5.94
CA TRP A 106 -1.78 5.05 5.54
C TRP A 106 -1.97 6.54 5.86
N ILE A 107 -3.17 7.11 5.70
CA ILE A 107 -3.39 8.53 6.00
C ILE A 107 -3.28 8.82 7.50
N VAL A 108 -3.80 7.92 8.35
CA VAL A 108 -3.72 8.07 9.81
C VAL A 108 -2.26 7.97 10.26
N GLY A 109 -1.54 6.95 9.79
CA GLY A 109 -0.11 6.79 10.08
C GLY A 109 0.72 8.00 9.62
N ALA A 110 0.50 8.48 8.39
CA ALA A 110 1.20 9.65 7.84
C ALA A 110 0.89 10.94 8.61
N ALA A 111 -0.38 11.17 8.99
CA ALA A 111 -0.79 12.36 9.73
C ALA A 111 -0.16 12.40 11.12
N ILE A 112 -0.24 11.30 11.88
CA ILE A 112 0.33 11.24 13.23
C ILE A 112 1.86 11.36 13.16
N ALA A 113 2.51 10.63 12.25
CA ALA A 113 3.95 10.72 12.04
C ALA A 113 4.39 12.16 11.72
N SER A 114 3.64 12.87 10.88
CA SER A 114 3.93 14.26 10.53
C SER A 114 3.77 15.21 11.73
N THR A 115 2.84 14.95 12.65
CA THR A 115 2.65 15.78 13.85
C THR A 115 3.74 15.56 14.90
N MET A 116 4.24 14.34 15.04
CA MET A 116 5.29 14.02 16.03
C MET A 116 6.69 14.39 15.54
N TRP A 117 6.92 14.36 14.22
CA TRP A 117 8.24 14.52 13.62
C TRP A 117 8.28 15.69 12.61
N ALA A 118 7.47 16.73 12.83
CA ALA A 118 7.35 17.87 11.91
C ALA A 118 8.66 18.67 11.72
N GLU A 119 9.45 18.83 12.79
CA GLU A 119 10.61 19.73 12.82
C GLU A 119 11.93 18.96 12.94
N LEU A 120 12.23 18.08 11.97
CA LEU A 120 13.48 17.30 11.96
C LEU A 120 14.61 17.89 11.10
N GLU A 121 14.41 19.06 10.49
CA GLU A 121 15.41 19.66 9.57
C GLU A 121 16.75 19.96 10.25
N TRP A 122 16.71 20.33 11.54
CA TRP A 122 17.90 20.68 12.32
C TRP A 122 18.80 19.48 12.65
N CYS A 123 18.30 18.24 12.54
CA CYS A 123 19.03 17.04 12.93
C CYS A 123 19.38 16.10 11.78
N HIS A 124 19.33 16.58 10.52
CA HIS A 124 19.59 15.78 9.32
C HIS A 124 20.99 15.13 9.26
N GLU A 125 21.95 15.61 10.07
CA GLU A 125 23.29 15.03 10.18
C GLU A 125 23.26 13.63 10.82
N TYR A 126 22.30 13.37 11.71
CA TYR A 126 22.16 12.08 12.38
C TYR A 126 21.35 11.08 11.54
N GLU A 127 21.88 9.85 11.42
CA GLU A 127 21.25 8.75 10.67
C GLU A 127 19.79 8.51 11.10
N GLN A 128 19.53 8.60 12.41
CA GLN A 128 18.20 8.38 12.97
C GLN A 128 17.16 9.41 12.51
N CYS A 129 17.55 10.67 12.36
CA CYS A 129 16.65 11.71 11.86
C CYS A 129 16.39 11.54 10.35
N ARG A 130 17.41 11.16 9.58
CA ARG A 130 17.25 10.84 8.15
C ARG A 130 16.28 9.68 7.93
N LEU A 131 16.34 8.65 8.78
CA LEU A 131 15.44 7.51 8.74
C LEU A 131 13.99 7.96 9.00
N LEU A 132 13.75 8.80 10.01
CA LEU A 132 12.41 9.34 10.30
C LEU A 132 11.86 10.19 9.15
N MET A 133 12.69 11.07 8.58
CA MET A 133 12.28 11.85 7.42
C MET A 133 11.93 10.95 6.23
N ALA A 134 12.71 9.90 5.98
CA ALA A 134 12.40 8.91 4.95
C ALA A 134 11.07 8.19 5.22
N LEU A 135 10.79 7.79 6.47
CA LEU A 135 9.52 7.16 6.85
C LEU A 135 8.32 8.06 6.56
N VAL A 136 8.39 9.34 6.94
CA VAL A 136 7.30 10.30 6.68
C VAL A 136 7.11 10.51 5.18
N ALA A 137 8.21 10.67 4.42
CA ALA A 137 8.15 10.84 2.98
C ALA A 137 7.51 9.63 2.29
N PHE A 138 7.96 8.41 2.61
CA PHE A 138 7.41 7.19 2.03
C PHE A 138 5.96 6.92 2.49
N ALA A 139 5.58 7.29 3.72
CA ALA A 139 4.19 7.24 4.17
C ALA A 139 3.27 8.11 3.29
N TRP A 140 3.67 9.35 3.00
CA TRP A 140 2.92 10.22 2.09
C TRP A 140 2.91 9.73 0.64
N LEU A 141 4.03 9.21 0.14
CA LEU A 141 4.11 8.65 -1.22
C LEU A 141 3.22 7.40 -1.37
N GLY A 142 3.24 6.48 -0.40
CA GLY A 142 2.37 5.30 -0.44
C GLY A 142 0.89 5.67 -0.33
N TRP A 143 0.54 6.64 0.51
CA TRP A 143 -0.81 7.19 0.56
C TRP A 143 -1.23 7.79 -0.79
N ALA A 144 -0.37 8.59 -1.43
CA ALA A 144 -0.67 9.20 -2.73
C ALA A 144 -0.90 8.13 -3.80
N VAL A 145 -0.08 7.06 -3.83
CA VAL A 145 -0.27 5.93 -4.76
C VAL A 145 -1.61 5.22 -4.50
N LEU A 146 -1.99 4.99 -3.24
CA LEU A 146 -3.29 4.43 -2.89
C LEU A 146 -4.45 5.32 -3.35
N LEU A 147 -4.33 6.64 -3.20
CA LEU A 147 -5.32 7.59 -3.69
C LEU A 147 -5.50 7.49 -5.21
N PHE A 148 -4.39 7.44 -5.97
CA PHE A 148 -4.45 7.29 -7.43
C PHE A 148 -5.05 5.93 -7.85
N LEU A 149 -4.68 4.84 -7.18
CA LEU A 149 -5.28 3.52 -7.41
C LEU A 149 -6.78 3.54 -7.15
N LEU A 150 -7.20 4.05 -6.00
CA LEU A 150 -8.61 4.13 -5.62
C LEU A 150 -9.40 5.00 -6.60
N PHE A 151 -8.85 6.14 -7.00
CA PHE A 151 -9.48 7.04 -7.97
C PHE A 151 -9.66 6.38 -9.34
N ILE A 152 -8.63 5.73 -9.89
CA ILE A 152 -8.72 5.09 -11.21
C ILE A 152 -9.66 3.88 -11.16
N SER A 153 -9.58 3.04 -10.12
CA SER A 153 -10.47 1.89 -9.97
C SER A 153 -11.93 2.32 -9.77
N ALA A 154 -12.18 3.38 -8.99
CA ALA A 154 -13.53 3.95 -8.82
C ALA A 154 -14.07 4.54 -10.13
N LEU A 155 -13.27 5.36 -10.83
CA LEU A 155 -13.66 5.95 -12.12
C LEU A 155 -14.05 4.86 -13.12
N PHE A 156 -13.22 3.82 -13.24
CA PHE A 156 -13.49 2.71 -14.16
C PHE A 156 -14.78 1.96 -13.78
N ALA A 157 -14.99 1.66 -12.49
CA ALA A 157 -16.16 0.95 -12.02
C ALA A 157 -17.46 1.75 -12.23
N VAL A 158 -17.43 3.08 -12.01
CA VAL A 158 -18.57 3.98 -12.20
C VAL A 158 -18.90 4.15 -13.69
N VAL A 159 -17.90 4.44 -14.53
CA VAL A 159 -18.10 4.65 -15.99
C VAL A 159 -18.66 3.41 -16.67
N ASN A 160 -18.17 2.22 -16.29
CA ASN A 160 -18.61 0.97 -16.90
C ASN A 160 -19.81 0.32 -16.18
N ARG A 161 -20.34 0.95 -15.12
CA ARG A 161 -21.37 0.37 -14.22
C ARG A 161 -21.03 -1.07 -13.80
N ALA A 162 -19.74 -1.33 -13.60
CA ALA A 162 -19.19 -2.67 -13.46
C ALA A 162 -18.78 -3.00 -12.01
N LEU A 163 -19.40 -2.34 -11.03
CA LEU A 163 -19.03 -2.44 -9.60
C LEU A 163 -18.99 -3.89 -9.09
N PHE A 164 -19.99 -4.69 -9.44
CA PHE A 164 -20.10 -6.09 -9.01
C PHE A 164 -19.44 -7.10 -9.96
N TRP A 165 -18.73 -6.62 -10.98
CA TRP A 165 -18.08 -7.47 -11.96
C TRP A 165 -16.62 -7.74 -11.58
N GLN A 166 -16.01 -8.72 -12.25
CA GLN A 166 -14.65 -9.15 -11.94
C GLN A 166 -13.59 -8.11 -12.31
N MET A 167 -12.58 -8.02 -11.46
CA MET A 167 -11.50 -7.02 -11.43
C MET A 167 -10.58 -7.05 -12.67
N HIS A 168 -10.52 -8.19 -13.38
CA HIS A 168 -9.68 -8.39 -14.56
C HIS A 168 -10.22 -7.74 -15.85
N GLY A 169 -11.49 -7.31 -15.87
CA GLY A 169 -12.07 -6.54 -16.99
C GLY A 169 -12.20 -7.28 -18.33
N ARG A 170 -12.04 -8.61 -18.37
CA ARG A 170 -12.36 -9.44 -19.55
C ARG A 170 -13.80 -9.94 -19.42
N TYR A 171 -14.70 -9.33 -20.19
CA TYR A 171 -16.13 -9.64 -20.16
C TYR A 171 -16.58 -10.65 -21.22
N ASP A 172 -15.66 -11.35 -21.91
CA ASP A 172 -16.02 -12.24 -23.02
C ASP A 172 -16.61 -13.57 -22.50
N PRO A 173 -17.90 -13.86 -22.76
CA PRO A 173 -18.56 -15.09 -22.32
C PRO A 173 -18.04 -16.36 -23.02
N ARG A 174 -17.18 -16.25 -24.03
CA ARG A 174 -16.55 -17.42 -24.67
C ARG A 174 -15.33 -17.95 -23.91
N THR A 175 -14.71 -17.13 -23.06
CA THR A 175 -13.55 -17.52 -22.24
C THR A 175 -13.90 -17.90 -20.80
N SER A 176 -15.08 -17.50 -20.30
CA SER A 176 -15.56 -17.83 -18.94
C SER A 176 -16.38 -19.14 -18.84
N ARG A 177 -16.37 -19.99 -19.87
CA ARG A 177 -16.83 -21.38 -19.72
C ARG A 177 -15.76 -22.21 -19.02
N VAL A 178 -15.50 -21.90 -17.75
CA VAL A 178 -14.97 -22.91 -16.84
C VAL A 178 -16.17 -23.74 -16.38
N VAL A 179 -16.08 -25.02 -16.68
CA VAL A 179 -17.04 -26.08 -16.41
C VAL A 179 -17.51 -25.98 -14.95
N LYS A 180 -18.82 -25.79 -14.76
CA LYS A 180 -19.47 -26.21 -13.52
C LYS A 180 -19.31 -27.73 -13.44
N VAL A 181 -18.41 -28.20 -12.58
CA VAL A 181 -18.45 -29.57 -12.06
C VAL A 181 -19.26 -29.53 -10.78
#